data_AF-A0A7W2NSU3-F1
#
_entry.id   AF-A0A7W2NSU3-F1
#
_cell.length_a   1.000
_cell.length_b   1.000
_cell.length_c   1.000
_cell.angle_alpha   90.00
_cell.angle_beta   90.00
_cell.angle_gamma   90.00
#
_symmetry.space_group_name_H-M   'P 1'
#
loop_
_entity.id
_entity.type
_entity.pdbx_description
1 polymer ?
#
loop_
_entity_poly.entity_id
_entity_poly.type
_entity_poly.pdbx_seq_one_letter_code
_entity_poly.pdbx_strand_id
1 'polypeptide(L)' 'MTNHKEFTIATKIPVYLCDPYSPWQRGSNEHTNRLIRQYFPKGTDLSIHSQQKLSSVARRLNERLLWSE' A
#
# COMPACT_ATOMS: atom_id res chain seq x y z
N MET A 1 18.80 -5.62 -7.16
CA MET A 1 18.04 -4.70 -6.29
C MET A 1 18.84 -3.40 -6.13
N THR A 2 18.72 -2.40 -7.04
CA THR A 2 19.55 -1.18 -6.93
C THR A 2 18.95 0.12 -7.52
N ASN A 3 17.76 0.10 -8.13
CA ASN A 3 17.28 1.30 -8.86
C ASN A 3 16.74 2.42 -7.94
N HIS A 4 16.73 2.27 -6.61
CA HIS A 4 16.29 3.35 -5.71
C HIS A 4 17.20 4.58 -5.78
N LYS A 5 18.50 4.38 -6.04
CA LYS A 5 19.45 5.49 -6.23
C LYS A 5 19.17 6.24 -7.53
N GLU A 6 18.99 5.51 -8.63
CA GLU A 6 18.63 6.07 -9.95
C GLU A 6 17.29 6.81 -9.90
N PHE A 7 16.28 6.20 -9.25
CA PHE A 7 14.98 6.83 -9.04
C PHE A 7 15.10 8.13 -8.26
N THR A 8 15.88 8.14 -7.17
CA THR A 8 16.10 9.35 -6.36
C THR A 8 16.79 10.44 -7.18
N ILE A 9 17.78 10.09 -8.02
CA ILE A 9 18.45 11.05 -8.89
C ILE A 9 17.49 11.62 -9.94
N ALA A 10 16.70 10.76 -10.60
CA ALA A 10 15.79 11.16 -11.67
C ALA A 10 14.60 12.00 -11.18
N THR A 11 14.06 11.68 -10.00
CA THR A 11 12.84 12.30 -9.46
C THR A 11 13.08 13.32 -8.35
N LYS A 12 14.29 13.31 -7.76
CA LYS A 12 14.64 14.02 -6.51
C LYS A 12 13.80 13.60 -5.30
N ILE A 13 13.11 12.47 -5.36
CA ILE A 13 12.31 11.94 -4.26
C ILE A 13 13.18 11.00 -3.42
N PRO A 14 13.32 11.24 -2.10
CA PRO A 14 14.08 10.35 -1.23
C PRO A 14 13.37 9.01 -1.07
N VAL A 15 14.13 7.92 -1.09
CA VAL A 15 13.64 6.56 -0.84
C VAL A 15 14.12 6.09 0.52
N TYR A 16 13.18 5.62 1.34
CA TYR A 16 13.46 5.08 2.67
C TYR A 16 13.16 3.58 2.70
N LEU A 17 14.03 2.82 3.36
CA LEU A 17 13.85 1.40 3.62
C LEU A 17 13.73 1.19 5.13
N CYS A 18 13.01 0.15 5.53
CA CYS A 18 12.91 -0.22 6.93
C CYS A 18 14.17 -0.97 7.37
N ASP A 19 14.55 -0.76 8.62
CA ASP A 19 15.65 -1.45 9.27
C ASP A 19 15.36 -2.95 9.37
N PRO A 20 16.38 -3.82 9.22
CA PRO A 20 16.23 -5.25 9.45
C PRO A 20 15.62 -5.52 10.82
N TYR A 21 14.74 -6.53 10.89
CA TYR A 21 14.05 -6.95 12.12
C TYR A 21 13.19 -5.86 12.80
N SER A 22 12.82 -4.80 12.07
CA SER A 22 12.00 -3.69 12.59
C SER A 22 10.61 -3.62 11.92
N PRO A 23 9.75 -4.65 12.04
CA PRO A 23 8.47 -4.71 11.34
C PRO A 23 7.51 -3.57 11.70
N TRP A 24 7.64 -2.98 12.89
CA TRP A 24 6.82 -1.85 13.33
C TRP A 24 6.99 -0.59 12.47
N GLN A 25 8.13 -0.42 11.79
CA GLN A 25 8.34 0.68 10.83
C GLN A 25 7.42 0.59 9.59
N ARG A 26 6.70 -0.52 9.43
CA ARG A 26 5.68 -0.75 8.39
C ARG A 26 4.27 -0.91 8.96
N GLY A 27 4.02 -0.51 10.21
CA GLY A 27 2.73 -0.72 10.88
C GLY A 27 1.53 -0.26 10.05
N SER A 28 1.60 0.94 9.47
CA SER A 28 0.53 1.46 8.59
C SER A 28 0.32 0.63 7.34
N ASN A 29 1.40 0.12 6.71
CA ASN A 29 1.29 -0.74 5.53
C ASN A 29 0.59 -2.06 5.88
N GLU A 30 0.91 -2.66 7.03
CA GLU A 30 0.26 -3.90 7.47
C GLU A 30 -1.21 -3.69 7.84
N HIS A 31 -1.54 -2.54 8.45
CA HIS A 31 -2.92 -2.15 8.69
C HIS A 31 -3.70 -1.99 7.38
N THR A 32 -3.18 -1.22 6.42
CA THR A 32 -3.81 -1.02 5.11
C THR A 32 -3.96 -2.34 4.34
N ASN A 33 -2.95 -3.22 4.36
CA ASN A 33 -3.02 -4.55 3.74
C ASN A 33 -4.13 -5.40 4.34
N ARG A 34 -4.34 -5.35 5.66
CA ARG A 34 -5.45 -6.04 6.33
C ARG A 34 -6.81 -5.54 5.81
N LEU A 35 -6.98 -4.23 5.66
CA LEU A 35 -8.21 -3.63 5.14
C LEU A 35 -8.46 -4.00 3.67
N ILE A 36 -7.43 -3.94 2.82
CA ILE A 36 -7.54 -4.37 1.41
C ILE A 36 -8.00 -5.82 1.32
N ARG A 37 -7.48 -6.69 2.20
CA ARG A 37 -7.84 -8.12 2.24
C ARG A 37 -9.30 -8.40 2.63
N GLN A 38 -10.01 -7.42 3.19
CA GLN A 38 -11.46 -7.53 3.40
C GLN A 38 -12.25 -7.42 2.08
N TYR A 39 -11.68 -6.78 1.06
CA TYR A 39 -12.29 -6.66 -0.28
C TYR A 39 -11.74 -7.70 -1.27
N PHE A 40 -10.44 -7.95 -1.21
CA PHE A 40 -9.73 -8.85 -2.12
C PHE A 40 -8.89 -9.83 -1.29
N PRO A 41 -9.43 -11.02 -0.98
CA PRO A 41 -8.70 -12.04 -0.24
C PRO A 41 -7.30 -12.31 -0.81
N LYS A 42 -6.38 -12.79 0.03
CA LYS A 42 -5.02 -13.06 -0.42
C LYS A 42 -5.04 -14.05 -1.60
N GLY A 43 -4.39 -13.67 -2.69
CA GLY A 43 -4.35 -14.47 -3.92
C GLY A 43 -5.45 -14.16 -4.94
N THR A 44 -6.34 -13.19 -4.67
CA THR A 44 -7.25 -12.66 -5.69
C THR A 44 -6.47 -12.08 -6.86
N ASP A 45 -6.78 -12.53 -8.07
CA ASP A 45 -6.32 -11.89 -9.29
C ASP A 45 -7.00 -10.52 -9.43
N LEU A 46 -6.23 -9.44 -9.34
CA LEU A 46 -6.78 -8.09 -9.46
C LEU A 46 -7.05 -7.67 -10.90
N SER A 47 -6.46 -8.37 -11.89
CA SER A 47 -6.58 -8.01 -13.30
C SER A 47 -7.97 -8.24 -13.88
N ILE A 48 -8.75 -9.16 -13.28
CA ILE A 48 -10.14 -9.43 -13.66
C ILE A 48 -11.12 -8.36 -13.16
N HIS A 49 -10.69 -7.50 -12.23
CA HIS A 49 -11.53 -6.43 -11.69
C HIS A 49 -11.39 -5.17 -12.53
N SER A 50 -12.52 -4.50 -12.80
CA SER A 50 -12.50 -3.25 -13.53
C SER A 50 -11.76 -2.16 -12.75
N GLN A 51 -11.09 -1.26 -13.47
CA GLN A 51 -10.42 -0.11 -12.86
C GLN A 51 -11.39 0.73 -12.02
N GLN A 52 -12.65 0.88 -12.44
CA GLN A 52 -13.66 1.61 -11.65
C GLN A 52 -13.90 0.94 -10.29
N LYS A 53 -13.96 -0.40 -10.24
CA LYS A 53 -14.14 -1.13 -8.99
C LYS A 53 -12.94 -0.92 -8.07
N LEU A 54 -11.72 -1.08 -8.59
CA LEU A 54 -10.49 -0.88 -7.82
C LEU A 54 -10.41 0.55 -7.26
N SER A 55 -10.68 1.55 -8.08
CA SER A 55 -10.71 2.96 -7.66
C SER A 55 -11.78 3.24 -6.60
N SER A 56 -12.96 2.61 -6.70
CA SER A 56 -14.02 2.77 -5.69
C SER A 56 -13.62 2.23 -4.31
N VAL A 57 -12.91 1.09 -4.28
CA VAL A 57 -12.40 0.50 -3.03
C VAL A 57 -11.29 1.37 -2.45
N ALA A 58 -10.33 1.80 -3.29
CA ALA A 58 -9.25 2.70 -2.85
C ALA A 58 -9.81 4.00 -2.26
N ARG A 59 -10.81 4.60 -2.91
CA ARG A 59 -11.49 5.79 -2.41
C ARG A 59 -12.13 5.55 -1.05
N ARG A 60 -12.88 4.46 -0.88
CA ARG A 60 -13.51 4.11 0.41
C ARG A 60 -12.49 3.87 1.53
N LEU A 61 -11.33 3.29 1.21
CA LEU A 61 -10.25 3.11 2.18
C LEU A 61 -9.62 4.46 2.59
N ASN A 62 -9.40 5.36 1.63
CA ASN A 62 -8.79 6.67 1.87
C ASN A 62 -9.74 7.67 2.58
N GLU A 63 -11.05 7.58 2.31
CA GLU A 63 -12.07 8.45 2.91
C GLU A 63 -12.55 7.95 4.28
N ARG A 64 -12.06 6.80 4.75
CA ARG A 64 -12.43 6.27 6.05
C ARG A 64 -11.85 7.16 7.14
N LEU A 65 -12.70 7.73 8.00
CA LEU A 65 -12.24 8.42 9.20
C LEU A 65 -11.49 7.42 10.09
N LEU A 66 -10.25 7.74 10.46
CA LEU A 66 -9.31 6.86 11.18
C LEU A 66 -9.69 6.58 12.66
N TRP A 67 -10.92 6.84 13.08
CA TRP A 67 -11.34 6.78 14.50
C TRP A 67 -12.68 6.07 14.69
N SER A 68 -12.79 4.82 14.23
CA SER A 68 -13.87 3.94 14.68
C SER A 68 -13.34 2.51 14.87
N GLU A 69 -12.53 2.34 15.90
CA GLU A 69 -12.51 1.14 16.74
C GLU A 69 -12.68 1.60 18.19
#